data_AF-A0A6I7D9S1-F1
#
_entry.id   AF-A0A6I7D9S1-F1
#
_cell.length_a   1.000
_cell.length_b   1.000
_cell.length_c   1.000
_cell.angle_alpha   90.00
_cell.angle_beta   90.00
_cell.angle_gamma   90.00
#
_symmetry.space_group_name_H-M   'P 1'
#
loop_
_entity.id
_entity.type
_entity.pdbx_description
1 polymer ?
#
loop_
_entity_poly.entity_id
_entity_poly.type
_entity_poly.pdbx_seq_one_letter_code
_entity_poly.pdbx_strand_id
1 'polypeptide(L)'
;MDGVMKKLILFGTISGGILFWSIHLQADNFDCRNAATQTEINQCVYQDFQQKDEELNHIYQQYYAKLDGVRKDQLKQAQLVWINFRDLSCQYEADYYQGGSLAPMVYSSCLKDKTKERISDLKNYIALY
;
A
#
# COMPACT_ATOMS: atom_id res chain seq x y z
N MET A 1 21.11 33.17 -29.19
CA MET A 1 20.10 32.89 -28.14
C MET A 1 20.78 32.02 -27.09
N ASP A 2 21.88 32.47 -26.48
CA ASP A 2 21.93 33.52 -25.44
C ASP A 2 20.90 33.22 -24.35
N GLY A 3 21.22 32.95 -23.09
CA GLY A 3 22.46 32.93 -22.32
C GLY A 3 22.04 32.40 -20.93
N VAL A 4 22.86 31.62 -20.24
CA VAL A 4 23.66 32.12 -19.10
C VAL A 4 22.75 32.84 -18.07
N MET A 5 22.53 32.34 -16.85
CA MET A 5 23.54 32.40 -15.79
C MET A 5 23.04 31.70 -14.52
N LYS A 6 23.93 30.89 -13.92
CA LYS A 6 23.96 30.61 -12.49
C LYS A 6 24.08 31.92 -11.68
N LYS A 7 23.57 31.88 -10.45
CA LYS A 7 23.64 32.84 -9.31
C LYS A 7 22.23 33.34 -9.00
N LEU A 8 21.74 33.36 -7.76
CA LEU A 8 22.44 33.53 -6.49
C LEU A 8 21.51 32.96 -5.39
N ILE A 9 22.05 32.17 -4.48
CA ILE A 9 21.39 31.92 -3.19
C ILE A 9 21.35 33.27 -2.46
N LEU A 10 20.15 33.76 -2.18
CA LEU A 10 19.92 34.81 -1.20
C LEU A 10 19.02 34.24 -0.11
N PHE A 11 19.64 33.89 1.01
CA PHE A 11 18.96 33.72 2.29
C PHE A 11 18.33 35.07 2.65
N GLY A 12 17.05 35.23 2.34
CA GLY A 12 16.23 36.33 2.81
C GLY A 12 15.31 35.84 3.92
N THR A 13 15.74 35.97 5.17
CA THR A 13 14.85 35.85 6.33
C THR A 13 13.92 37.06 6.34
N ILE A 14 12.67 36.88 5.91
CA ILE A 14 11.58 37.82 6.21
C ILE A 14 10.37 37.00 6.66
N SER A 15 10.02 37.24 7.91
CA SER A 15 8.80 36.84 8.61
C SER A 15 7.53 37.01 7.78
N GLY A 16 6.70 35.97 7.69
CA GLY A 16 5.35 36.03 7.12
C GLY A 16 4.91 34.70 6.54
N GLY A 17 3.93 34.05 7.18
CA GLY A 17 3.62 32.63 7.03
C GLY A 17 3.30 32.17 5.60
N ILE A 18 3.96 31.08 5.20
CA ILE A 18 3.46 30.17 4.18
C ILE A 18 2.90 28.97 4.94
N LEU A 19 1.57 29.01 5.15
CA LEU A 19 0.82 27.81 5.45
C LEU A 19 1.06 26.84 4.29
N PHE A 20 1.86 25.80 4.52
CA PHE A 20 1.83 24.61 3.69
C PHE A 20 0.42 24.03 3.86
N TRP A 21 -0.48 24.36 2.94
CA TRP A 21 -1.72 23.63 2.79
C TRP A 21 -1.30 22.23 2.36
N SER A 22 -1.22 21.31 3.31
CA SER A 22 -1.19 19.88 3.03
C SER A 22 -2.46 19.61 2.24
N ILE A 23 -2.34 19.52 0.91
CA ILE A 23 -3.40 18.98 0.07
C ILE A 23 -3.57 17.54 0.55
N HIS A 24 -4.54 17.34 1.44
CA HIS A 24 -5.02 16.02 1.78
C HIS A 24 -5.76 15.56 0.53
N LEU A 25 -5.04 14.86 -0.35
CA LEU A 25 -5.67 14.09 -1.40
C LEU A 25 -6.44 12.98 -0.69
N GLN A 26 -7.68 13.26 -0.31
CA GLN A 26 -8.59 12.24 0.17
C GLN A 26 -9.02 11.48 -1.08
N ALA A 27 -8.57 10.23 -1.22
CA ALA A 27 -9.08 9.36 -2.25
C ALA A 27 -10.52 9.01 -1.87
N ASP A 28 -11.50 9.63 -2.54
CA ASP A 28 -12.91 9.33 -2.32
C ASP A 28 -13.20 7.84 -2.60
N ASN A 29 -13.96 7.20 -1.71
CA ASN A 29 -14.36 5.80 -1.86
C ASN A 29 -15.44 5.68 -2.95
N PHE A 30 -15.04 5.28 -4.16
CA PHE A 30 -15.93 5.01 -5.29
C PHE A 30 -17.01 3.95 -4.99
N ASP A 31 -18.24 4.16 -5.46
CA ASP A 31 -19.34 3.20 -5.29
C ASP A 31 -19.22 2.01 -6.27
N CYS A 32 -18.70 0.90 -5.75
CA CYS A 32 -18.45 -0.31 -6.54
C CYS A 32 -19.68 -1.09 -6.98
N ARG A 33 -20.90 -0.72 -6.56
CA ARG A 33 -22.11 -1.47 -6.90
C ARG A 33 -22.42 -1.46 -8.40
N ASN A 34 -22.00 -0.41 -9.11
CA ASN A 34 -22.32 -0.20 -10.53
C ASN A 34 -21.06 0.04 -11.39
N ALA A 35 -19.89 -0.44 -10.97
CA ALA A 35 -18.67 -0.33 -11.76
C ALA A 35 -18.88 -0.97 -13.14
N ALA A 36 -18.72 -0.19 -14.21
CA ALA A 36 -19.03 -0.61 -15.58
C ALA A 36 -17.81 -0.52 -16.52
N THR A 37 -16.90 0.40 -16.24
CA THR A 37 -15.65 0.56 -17.00
C THR A 37 -14.51 -0.20 -16.34
N GLN A 38 -13.49 -0.57 -17.13
CA GLN A 38 -12.30 -1.23 -16.58
C GLN A 38 -11.59 -0.36 -15.54
N THR A 39 -11.61 0.97 -15.70
CA THR A 39 -11.03 1.91 -14.72
C THR A 39 -11.76 1.84 -13.38
N GLU A 40 -13.10 1.83 -13.39
CA GLU A 40 -13.91 1.69 -12.17
C GLU A 40 -13.71 0.32 -11.53
N ILE A 41 -13.64 -0.74 -12.33
CA ILE A 41 -13.34 -2.10 -11.84
C ILE A 41 -11.96 -2.13 -11.18
N ASN A 42 -10.94 -1.53 -11.80
CA ASN A 42 -9.58 -1.44 -11.23
C ASN A 42 -9.60 -0.72 -9.87
N GLN A 43 -10.34 0.38 -9.77
CA GLN A 43 -10.51 1.13 -8.52
C GLN A 43 -11.17 0.27 -7.45
N CYS A 44 -12.23 -0.46 -7.79
CA CYS A 44 -12.94 -1.32 -6.86
C CYS A 44 -12.09 -2.47 -6.32
N VAL A 45 -11.34 -3.15 -7.19
CA VAL A 45 -10.45 -4.23 -6.74
C VAL A 45 -9.32 -3.67 -5.87
N TYR A 46 -8.82 -2.47 -6.15
CA TYR A 46 -7.85 -1.81 -5.30
C TYR A 46 -8.43 -1.48 -3.92
N GLN A 47 -9.65 -0.97 -3.85
CA GLN A 47 -10.34 -0.71 -2.57
C GLN A 47 -10.56 -2.00 -1.76
N ASP A 48 -10.94 -3.11 -2.40
CA ASP A 48 -11.03 -4.40 -1.73
C ASP A 48 -9.67 -4.81 -1.11
N PHE A 49 -8.57 -4.59 -1.84
CA PHE A 49 -7.23 -4.83 -1.32
C PHE A 49 -6.95 -3.94 -0.11
N GLN A 50 -7.22 -2.64 -0.18
CA GLN A 50 -6.98 -1.70 0.93
C GLN A 50 -7.72 -2.15 2.20
N GLN A 51 -8.99 -2.55 2.08
CA GLN A 51 -9.75 -3.08 3.23
C GLN A 51 -9.09 -4.33 3.84
N LYS A 52 -8.51 -5.21 3.01
CA LYS A 52 -7.80 -6.38 3.51
C LYS A 52 -6.44 -6.03 4.10
N ASP A 53 -5.73 -5.04 3.57
CA ASP A 53 -4.47 -4.57 4.13
C ASP A 53 -4.69 -3.91 5.51
N GLU A 54 -5.78 -3.15 5.67
CA GLU A 54 -6.21 -2.64 6.98
C GLU A 54 -6.52 -3.77 7.97
N GLU A 55 -7.27 -4.81 7.55
CA GLU A 55 -7.52 -6.00 8.38
C GLU A 55 -6.21 -6.70 8.77
N LEU A 56 -5.29 -6.86 7.83
CA LEU A 56 -3.97 -7.45 8.07
C LEU A 56 -3.19 -6.66 9.13
N ASN A 57 -3.15 -5.34 9.00
CA ASN A 57 -2.45 -4.49 9.97
C ASN A 57 -3.07 -4.61 11.36
N HIS A 58 -4.41 -4.64 11.47
CA HIS A 58 -5.08 -4.85 12.74
C HIS A 58 -4.69 -6.19 13.40
N ILE A 59 -4.77 -7.29 12.64
CA ILE A 59 -4.45 -8.63 13.11
C ILE A 59 -2.96 -8.77 13.46
N TYR A 60 -2.08 -8.17 12.65
CA TYR A 60 -0.64 -8.11 12.95
C TYR A 60 -0.38 -7.44 14.30
N GLN A 61 -1.00 -6.28 14.58
CA GLN A 61 -0.81 -5.59 15.85
C GLN A 61 -1.34 -6.40 17.05
N GLN A 62 -2.50 -7.06 16.88
CA GLN A 62 -3.04 -7.97 17.90
C GLN A 62 -2.07 -9.10 18.22
N TYR A 63 -1.50 -9.74 17.21
CA TYR A 63 -0.54 -10.81 17.42
C TYR A 63 0.76 -10.28 18.03
N TYR A 64 1.29 -9.20 17.47
CA TYR A 64 2.54 -8.57 17.90
C TYR A 64 2.51 -8.18 19.39
N ALA A 65 1.37 -7.71 19.90
CA ALA A 65 1.19 -7.35 21.31
C ALA A 65 1.37 -8.54 22.27
N LYS A 66 1.12 -9.78 21.83
CA LYS A 66 1.26 -11.01 22.63
C LYS A 66 2.69 -11.54 22.70
N LEU A 67 3.61 -10.99 21.91
CA LEU A 67 4.96 -11.51 21.75
C LEU A 67 5.99 -10.84 22.67
N ASP A 68 6.99 -11.62 23.09
CA ASP A 68 8.22 -11.13 23.69
C ASP A 68 9.15 -10.45 22.66
N GLY A 69 10.25 -9.84 23.12
CA GLY A 69 11.16 -9.09 22.25
C GLY A 69 11.76 -9.90 21.10
N VAL A 70 12.21 -11.13 21.36
CA VAL A 70 12.83 -11.98 20.33
C VAL A 70 11.80 -12.38 19.28
N ARG A 71 10.60 -12.81 19.70
CA ARG A 71 9.53 -13.19 18.77
C ARG A 71 8.96 -11.99 18.01
N LYS A 72 8.92 -10.80 18.62
CA LYS A 72 8.55 -9.54 17.94
C LYS A 72 9.49 -9.24 16.78
N ASP A 73 10.79 -9.32 17.01
CA ASP A 73 11.78 -9.06 15.97
C ASP A 73 11.68 -10.09 14.83
N GLN A 74 11.51 -11.37 15.16
CA GLN A 74 11.30 -12.43 14.17
C GLN A 74 10.04 -12.20 13.34
N LEU A 75 8.91 -11.89 13.97
CA LEU A 75 7.66 -11.62 13.27
C LEU A 75 7.77 -10.41 12.35
N LYS A 76 8.41 -9.32 12.82
CA LYS A 76 8.64 -8.12 12.02
C LYS A 76 9.48 -8.42 10.78
N GLN A 77 10.58 -9.15 10.92
CA GLN A 77 11.42 -9.54 9.78
C GLN A 77 10.65 -10.42 8.79
N ALA A 78 9.92 -11.42 9.28
CA ALA A 78 9.09 -12.28 8.43
C ALA A 78 8.02 -11.47 7.67
N GLN A 79 7.40 -10.48 8.33
CA GLN A 79 6.40 -9.62 7.71
C GLN A 79 6.99 -8.73 6.62
N LEU A 80 8.15 -8.12 6.84
CA LEU A 80 8.83 -7.29 5.84
C LEU A 80 9.25 -8.08 4.60
N VAL A 81 9.81 -9.28 4.80
CA VAL A 81 10.17 -10.18 3.70
C VAL A 81 8.93 -10.64 2.95
N TRP A 82 7.84 -10.96 3.66
CA TRP A 82 6.58 -11.32 3.05
C TRP A 82 5.99 -10.19 2.20
N ILE A 83 6.04 -8.93 2.64
CA ILE A 83 5.58 -7.77 1.85
C ILE A 83 6.35 -7.70 0.53
N ASN A 84 7.68 -7.82 0.58
CA ASN A 84 8.50 -7.81 -0.63
C ASN A 84 8.17 -8.99 -1.56
N PHE A 85 7.98 -10.19 -1.02
CA PHE A 85 7.54 -11.35 -1.79
C PHE A 85 6.18 -11.11 -2.44
N ARG A 86 5.19 -10.60 -1.69
CA ARG A 86 3.84 -10.29 -2.18
C ARG A 86 3.93 -9.35 -3.37
N ASP A 87 4.61 -8.22 -3.20
CA ASP A 87 4.65 -7.16 -4.21
C ASP A 87 5.36 -7.66 -5.49
N LEU A 88 6.46 -8.40 -5.35
CA LEU A 88 7.16 -9.01 -6.49
C LEU A 88 6.33 -10.09 -7.20
N SER A 89 5.65 -10.96 -6.44
CA SER A 89 4.77 -11.99 -7.01
C SER A 89 3.62 -11.37 -7.77
N CYS A 90 2.97 -10.35 -7.20
CA CYS A 90 1.84 -9.70 -7.83
C CYS A 90 2.24 -8.88 -9.05
N GLN A 91 3.42 -8.26 -9.04
CA GLN A 91 3.97 -7.63 -10.24
C GLN A 91 4.18 -8.66 -11.36
N TYR A 92 4.82 -9.79 -11.04
CA TYR A 92 5.03 -10.88 -12.01
C TYR A 92 3.71 -11.40 -12.61
N GLU A 93 2.67 -11.58 -11.80
CA GLU A 93 1.35 -12.00 -12.28
C GLU A 93 0.70 -10.94 -13.19
N ALA A 94 0.83 -9.66 -12.86
CA ALA A 94 0.27 -8.56 -13.64
C ALA A 94 1.01 -8.32 -14.97
N ASP A 95 2.30 -8.64 -15.03
CA ASP A 95 3.15 -8.42 -16.21
C ASP A 95 2.70 -9.24 -17.43
N TYR A 96 1.97 -10.34 -17.24
CA TYR A 96 1.33 -11.05 -18.35
C TYR A 96 0.38 -10.15 -19.17
N TYR A 97 -0.17 -9.11 -18.54
CA TYR A 97 -1.10 -8.14 -19.14
C TYR A 97 -0.46 -6.76 -19.33
N GLN A 98 0.87 -6.66 -19.32
CA GLN A 98 1.58 -5.38 -19.37
C GLN A 98 1.09 -4.49 -20.52
N GLY A 99 0.81 -3.23 -20.21
CA GLY A 99 0.27 -2.24 -21.17
C GLY A 99 -1.23 -2.36 -21.45
N GLY A 100 -1.88 -3.43 -20.97
CA GLY A 100 -3.33 -3.61 -21.02
C GLY A 100 -4.06 -3.04 -19.80
N SER A 101 -5.34 -2.72 -19.99
CA SER A 101 -6.19 -2.18 -18.91
C SER A 101 -6.52 -3.19 -17.80
N LEU A 102 -6.25 -4.48 -18.04
CA LEU A 102 -6.41 -5.57 -17.06
C LEU A 102 -5.26 -5.66 -16.04
N ALA A 103 -4.05 -5.19 -16.35
CA ALA A 103 -2.89 -5.35 -15.46
C ALA A 103 -3.12 -4.80 -14.04
N PRO A 104 -3.72 -3.60 -13.83
CA PRO A 104 -3.97 -3.09 -12.48
C PRO A 104 -4.98 -3.92 -11.69
N MET A 105 -5.98 -4.50 -12.38
CA MET A 105 -6.97 -5.40 -11.77
C MET A 105 -6.29 -6.67 -11.25
N VAL A 106 -5.43 -7.27 -12.07
CA VAL A 106 -4.70 -8.51 -11.75
C VAL A 106 -3.75 -8.26 -10.58
N TYR A 107 -2.97 -7.17 -10.63
CA TYR A 107 -2.08 -6.77 -9.55
C TYR A 107 -2.83 -6.64 -8.21
N SER A 108 -3.92 -5.85 -8.21
CA SER A 108 -4.70 -5.59 -6.99
C SER A 108 -5.42 -6.84 -6.47
N SER A 109 -5.86 -7.73 -7.37
CA SER A 109 -6.47 -9.01 -6.98
C SER A 109 -5.45 -9.92 -6.29
N CYS A 110 -4.25 -10.04 -6.86
CA CYS A 110 -3.16 -10.79 -6.23
C CYS A 110 -2.80 -10.22 -4.86
N LEU A 111 -2.66 -8.89 -4.74
CA LEU A 111 -2.37 -8.24 -3.46
C LEU A 111 -3.42 -8.60 -2.41
N LYS A 112 -4.70 -8.53 -2.77
CA LYS A 112 -5.82 -8.90 -1.90
C LYS A 112 -5.73 -10.35 -1.45
N ASP A 113 -5.51 -11.29 -2.37
CA ASP A 113 -5.56 -12.71 -2.04
C ASP A 113 -4.34 -13.15 -1.22
N LYS A 114 -3.14 -12.67 -1.55
CA LYS A 114 -1.95 -12.87 -0.72
C LYS A 114 -2.10 -12.28 0.68
N THR A 115 -2.77 -11.13 0.79
CA THR A 115 -3.08 -10.50 2.08
C THR A 115 -4.05 -11.34 2.92
N LYS A 116 -5.07 -11.97 2.29
CA LYS A 116 -5.96 -12.92 2.98
C LYS A 116 -5.22 -14.15 3.49
N GLU A 117 -4.33 -14.73 2.68
CA GLU A 117 -3.47 -15.85 3.09
C GLU A 117 -2.68 -15.47 4.34
N ARG A 118 -2.04 -14.29 4.33
CA ARG A 118 -1.25 -13.81 5.47
C ARG A 118 -2.09 -13.54 6.72
N ILE A 119 -3.30 -12.99 6.57
CA ILE A 119 -4.26 -12.85 7.67
C ILE A 119 -4.55 -14.22 8.29
N SER A 120 -4.74 -15.26 7.48
CA SER A 120 -4.95 -16.63 7.97
C SER A 120 -3.75 -17.15 8.76
N ASP A 121 -2.52 -16.94 8.27
CA ASP A 121 -1.31 -17.33 9.00
C ASP A 121 -1.26 -16.68 10.39
N LEU A 122 -1.48 -15.36 10.46
CA LEU A 122 -1.45 -14.62 11.72
C LEU A 122 -2.57 -15.06 12.67
N LYS A 123 -3.79 -15.30 12.16
CA LYS A 123 -4.90 -15.84 12.97
C LYS A 123 -4.56 -17.22 13.54
N ASN A 124 -3.94 -18.08 12.73
CA ASN A 124 -3.47 -19.39 13.19
C ASN A 124 -2.40 -19.26 14.28
N TYR A 125 -1.48 -18.30 14.17
CA TYR A 125 -0.50 -18.05 15.22
C TYR A 125 -1.13 -17.50 16.51
N ILE A 126 -2.12 -16.61 16.39
CA ILE A 126 -2.87 -16.09 17.54
C ILE A 126 -3.59 -17.22 18.28
N ALA A 127 -4.17 -18.18 17.55
CA ALA A 127 -4.92 -19.31 18.15
C ALA A 127 -4.04 -20.25 19.02
N LEU A 128 -2.72 -20.11 18.97
CA LEU A 128 -1.78 -20.83 19.83
C LEU A 128 -1.53 -20.15 21.19
N TYR A 129 -2.12 -18.98 21.44
CA TYR A 129 -2.00 -18.17 22.66
C TYR A 129 -3.33 -18.04 23.38
#